data_AF-P18568-F1
#
_entry.id   AF-P18568-F1
#
_cell.length_a   1.000
_cell.length_b   1.000
_cell.length_c   1.000
_cell.angle_alpha   90.00
_cell.angle_beta   90.00
_cell.angle_gamma   90.00
#
_symmetry.space_group_name_H-M   'P 1'
#
loop_
_entity.id
_entity.type
_entity.pdbx_description
1 polymer ?
#
loop_
_entity_poly.entity_id
_entity_poly.type
_entity_poly.pdbx_seq_one_letter_code
_entity_poly.pdbx_strand_id
1 'polypeptide(L)'
;MCDSKDNSGVSEKCGKKFTNYPLNTTPTSLNYNLPEISKKFYNLKNKYSRNGYGLSKTEFPSSIENCPSNEYSIMYDNKDPRFLIRFLLDDGRYIIADRDDGEVFDEAPTYLDNNNHPIISRHYTGEERQKFEQVGSGDYITGEQFFQFYTQNKTRVLSNCRALDSRTILLSTAKIFPIYPPASETQLTAFVNSSFYAAAIPQLPQTSLLENIPEPTSLDDSGVLPKDAVRAVKGSALLPCIIVHDPNLNNSDKMKFNTYYLLEYKEYWHQLWSQIIPAHQTVKIQERTGISEVVQNSMIEDLNMYIGADFGMYFYLRSSGFKEQITRGLNRPLSQTPTQLGERVEEMEYYNSNDLDVRYVKHALAREFTLKRVNGEIVKNWVAVDYRMAGIQSYPNAPITNPLTLTKHTIIRCENSYDGHIFKTPLIFKNGEVIVKTNEELIPKINQ
;
A
#
# COMPACT_ATOMS: atom_id res chain seq x y z
N MET A 1 14.16 23.34 66.02
CA MET A 1 13.24 23.46 67.16
C MET A 1 11.98 22.69 66.79
N CYS A 2 11.83 21.49 67.35
CA CYS A 2 10.55 20.80 67.31
C CYS A 2 9.64 21.49 68.31
N ASP A 3 8.45 21.90 67.88
CA ASP A 3 7.30 22.01 68.77
C ASP A 3 6.06 21.49 68.06
N SER A 4 5.32 20.71 68.84
CA SER A 4 4.20 19.85 68.53
C SER A 4 2.90 20.59 68.23
N LYS A 5 2.01 20.00 67.42
CA LYS A 5 0.61 19.67 67.81
C LYS A 5 -0.13 18.87 66.73
N ASP A 6 -0.62 17.72 67.18
CA ASP A 6 -1.94 17.13 66.98
C ASP A 6 -2.44 16.64 65.60
N ASN A 7 -3.00 15.42 65.70
CA ASN A 7 -4.02 14.77 64.89
C ASN A 7 -3.61 13.98 63.63
N SER A 8 -3.30 12.70 63.90
CA SER A 8 -4.01 11.54 63.34
C SER A 8 -4.52 11.67 61.90
N GLY A 9 -3.74 11.14 60.96
CA GLY A 9 -4.18 10.98 59.57
C GLY A 9 -3.04 10.56 58.66
N VAL A 10 -2.24 9.57 59.06
CA VAL A 10 -1.19 9.01 58.21
C VAL A 10 -1.67 7.72 57.57
N SER A 11 -1.49 7.70 56.24
CA SER A 11 -1.56 6.58 55.31
C SER A 11 -2.94 6.06 54.90
N GLU A 12 -3.55 6.75 53.92
CA GLU A 12 -4.25 6.02 52.86
C GLU A 12 -3.89 6.57 51.47
N LYS A 13 -3.27 5.67 50.69
CA LYS A 13 -3.45 5.54 49.24
C LYS A 13 -2.87 6.65 48.35
N CYS A 14 -1.54 6.70 48.31
CA CYS A 14 -0.83 6.98 47.07
C CYS A 14 -0.87 5.72 46.17
N GLY A 15 -2.08 5.32 45.76
CA GLY A 15 -2.30 4.25 44.80
C GLY A 15 -1.97 4.76 43.41
N LYS A 16 -0.68 4.74 43.03
CA LYS A 16 -0.30 4.81 41.62
C LYS A 16 -1.06 3.70 40.90
N LYS A 17 -2.03 4.08 40.06
CA LYS A 17 -2.64 3.20 39.07
C LYS A 17 -1.51 2.70 38.16
N PHE A 18 -0.87 1.61 38.53
CA PHE A 18 -0.21 0.76 37.56
C PHE A 18 -1.32 0.28 36.65
N THR A 19 -1.41 0.88 35.46
CA THR A 19 -2.23 0.37 34.39
C THR A 19 -1.75 -1.05 34.12
N ASN A 20 -2.60 -2.04 34.42
CA ASN A 20 -2.38 -3.45 34.16
C ASN A 20 -2.26 -3.68 32.64
N TYR A 21 -1.06 -3.50 32.09
CA TYR A 21 -0.75 -3.99 30.76
C TYR A 21 -0.60 -5.52 30.80
N PRO A 22 -1.01 -6.24 29.77
CA PRO A 22 -0.87 -7.69 29.71
C PRO A 22 0.62 -8.07 29.77
N LEU A 23 0.92 -9.18 30.46
CA LEU A 23 2.28 -9.72 30.58
C LEU A 23 2.84 -10.21 29.23
N ASN A 24 1.96 -10.46 28.26
CA ASN A 24 2.30 -10.91 26.92
C ASN A 24 1.99 -9.82 25.89
N THR A 25 2.75 -9.82 24.80
CA THR A 25 2.51 -8.97 23.64
C THR A 25 1.14 -9.26 23.00
N THR A 26 0.39 -8.22 22.69
CA THR A 26 -0.95 -8.34 22.06
C THR A 26 -0.90 -7.89 20.60
N PRO A 27 -1.60 -8.59 19.69
CA PRO A 27 -1.86 -8.11 18.32
C PRO A 27 -2.41 -6.68 18.31
N THR A 28 -2.00 -5.90 17.31
CA THR A 28 -2.53 -4.54 17.08
C THR A 28 -3.53 -4.55 15.92
N SER A 29 -4.66 -3.85 16.10
CA SER A 29 -5.60 -3.61 15.01
C SER A 29 -5.02 -2.59 14.03
N LEU A 30 -5.05 -2.91 12.74
CA LEU A 30 -4.66 -1.98 11.69
C LEU A 30 -5.83 -1.06 11.32
N ASN A 31 -5.55 0.22 11.07
CA ASN A 31 -6.52 1.19 10.56
C ASN A 31 -5.89 2.02 9.44
N TYR A 32 -6.53 2.03 8.26
CA TYR A 32 -6.04 2.72 7.06
C TYR A 32 -6.58 4.16 6.91
N ASN A 33 -7.40 4.64 7.86
CA ASN A 33 -7.81 6.05 8.01
C ASN A 33 -8.34 6.77 6.75
N LEU A 34 -9.11 6.08 5.89
CA LEU A 34 -9.78 6.73 4.75
C LEU A 34 -10.81 7.77 5.23
N PRO A 35 -10.98 8.90 4.52
CA PRO A 35 -12.06 9.85 4.80
C PRO A 35 -13.42 9.26 4.37
N GLU A 36 -14.52 9.78 4.91
CA GLU A 36 -15.87 9.26 4.64
C GLU A 36 -16.22 9.26 3.14
N ILE A 37 -15.81 10.29 2.42
CA ILE A 37 -16.02 10.44 0.98
C ILE A 37 -15.24 9.44 0.11
N SER A 38 -14.25 8.77 0.69
CA SER A 38 -13.52 7.66 0.07
C SER A 38 -14.10 6.30 0.44
N LYS A 39 -15.21 6.24 1.21
CA LYS A 39 -15.88 4.98 1.59
C LYS A 39 -17.30 4.86 1.02
N LYS A 40 -17.72 5.85 0.25
CA LYS A 40 -19.11 5.99 -0.23
C LYS A 40 -19.11 6.56 -1.64
N PHE A 41 -19.96 5.99 -2.48
CA PHE A 41 -20.31 6.52 -3.79
C PHE A 41 -21.48 7.49 -3.63
N TYR A 42 -21.21 8.79 -3.67
CA TYR A 42 -22.23 9.82 -3.49
C TYR A 42 -22.84 10.27 -4.80
N ASN A 43 -24.14 10.53 -4.77
CA ASN A 43 -24.84 11.35 -5.77
C ASN A 43 -24.55 12.82 -5.47
N LEU A 44 -23.94 13.53 -6.43
CA LEU A 44 -23.56 14.94 -6.28
C LEU A 44 -24.61 15.83 -6.91
N LYS A 45 -25.29 16.63 -6.08
CA LYS A 45 -26.31 17.61 -6.50
C LYS A 45 -25.74 19.01 -6.49
N ASN A 46 -26.26 19.90 -7.34
CA ASN A 46 -25.94 21.32 -7.23
C ASN A 46 -26.70 21.91 -6.01
N LYS A 47 -26.01 22.69 -5.17
CA LYS A 47 -26.60 23.27 -3.95
C LYS A 47 -27.79 24.20 -4.23
N TYR A 48 -27.78 24.87 -5.38
CA TYR A 48 -28.70 25.95 -5.73
C TYR A 48 -29.74 25.57 -6.80
N SER A 49 -29.68 24.35 -7.35
CA SER A 49 -30.72 23.85 -8.25
C SER A 49 -32.06 23.74 -7.51
N ARG A 50 -33.11 24.29 -8.11
CA ARG A 50 -34.47 24.22 -7.55
C ARG A 50 -35.18 22.91 -7.92
N ASN A 51 -34.73 22.27 -8.99
CA ASN A 51 -35.38 21.10 -9.57
C ASN A 51 -34.56 19.80 -9.39
N GLY A 52 -33.64 19.79 -8.42
CA GLY A 52 -32.90 18.59 -8.02
C GLY A 52 -31.85 18.11 -9.03
N TYR A 53 -31.30 19.01 -9.84
CA TYR A 53 -30.26 18.69 -10.82
C TYR A 53 -28.91 18.36 -10.15
N GLY A 54 -28.15 17.50 -10.79
CA GLY A 54 -26.82 17.08 -10.35
C GLY A 54 -26.06 16.33 -11.46
N LEU A 55 -24.95 15.70 -11.08
CA LEU A 55 -24.15 14.94 -12.03
C LEU A 55 -24.89 13.67 -12.48
N SER A 56 -24.97 13.47 -13.79
CA SER A 56 -25.83 12.49 -14.45
C SER A 56 -25.07 11.70 -15.51
N LYS A 57 -25.62 10.53 -15.83
CA LYS A 57 -25.20 9.64 -16.93
C LYS A 57 -26.31 9.48 -17.98
N THR A 58 -27.20 10.46 -18.07
CA THR A 58 -28.25 10.52 -19.09
C THR A 58 -27.69 10.36 -20.50
N GLU A 59 -28.36 9.57 -21.33
CA GLU A 59 -28.01 9.37 -22.74
C GLU A 59 -28.55 10.52 -23.64
N PHE A 60 -29.39 11.39 -23.09
CA PHE A 60 -29.93 12.52 -23.83
C PHE A 60 -28.90 13.66 -23.95
N PRO A 61 -28.76 14.29 -25.12
CA PRO A 61 -27.79 15.36 -25.31
C PRO A 61 -28.15 16.62 -24.52
N SER A 62 -27.16 17.49 -24.33
CA SER A 62 -27.30 18.82 -23.75
C SER A 62 -28.42 19.62 -24.43
N SER A 63 -29.23 20.32 -23.64
CA SER A 63 -30.32 21.17 -24.13
C SER A 63 -29.92 22.64 -24.26
N ILE A 64 -28.63 22.97 -24.10
CA ILE A 64 -28.14 24.35 -24.02
C ILE A 64 -27.23 24.68 -25.21
N GLU A 65 -27.50 25.81 -25.85
CA GLU A 65 -26.66 26.37 -26.92
C GLU A 65 -25.25 26.74 -26.37
N ASN A 66 -24.22 26.44 -27.16
CA ASN A 66 -22.79 26.51 -26.82
C ASN A 66 -22.33 25.60 -25.67
N CYS A 67 -23.10 24.56 -25.35
CA CYS A 67 -22.72 23.52 -24.40
C CYS A 67 -22.81 22.13 -25.09
N PRO A 68 -22.02 21.85 -26.14
CA PRO A 68 -22.15 20.62 -26.92
C PRO A 68 -21.78 19.39 -26.08
N SER A 69 -22.62 18.35 -26.09
CA SER A 69 -22.36 17.07 -25.44
C SER A 69 -22.02 15.98 -26.45
N ASN A 70 -21.21 15.02 -26.03
CA ASN A 70 -20.89 13.79 -26.76
C ASN A 70 -20.88 12.58 -25.80
N GLU A 71 -20.53 11.39 -26.30
CA GLU A 71 -20.52 10.14 -25.55
C GLU A 71 -19.56 10.13 -24.34
N TYR A 72 -18.58 11.02 -24.31
CA TYR A 72 -17.62 11.12 -23.19
C TYR A 72 -18.01 12.17 -22.16
N SER A 73 -18.97 13.04 -22.46
CA SER A 73 -19.29 14.21 -21.64
C SER A 73 -19.84 13.81 -20.27
N ILE A 74 -19.33 14.43 -19.20
CA ILE A 74 -20.00 14.35 -17.90
C ILE A 74 -21.24 15.25 -17.92
N MET A 75 -22.41 14.61 -17.88
CA MET A 75 -23.70 15.29 -17.99
C MET A 75 -24.19 15.85 -16.66
N TYR A 76 -25.05 16.86 -16.74
CA TYR A 76 -25.78 17.48 -15.64
C TYR A 76 -27.27 17.41 -15.94
N ASP A 77 -28.04 16.70 -15.12
CA ASP A 77 -29.49 16.48 -15.31
C ASP A 77 -30.17 16.19 -13.94
N ASN A 78 -31.50 16.16 -13.91
CA ASN A 78 -32.27 15.77 -12.70
C ASN A 78 -32.66 14.29 -12.66
N LYS A 79 -32.30 13.52 -13.70
CA LYS A 79 -32.50 12.06 -13.81
C LYS A 79 -31.16 11.34 -13.97
N ASP A 80 -31.19 10.01 -13.81
CA ASP A 80 -30.05 9.11 -14.01
C ASP A 80 -28.78 9.56 -13.28
N PRO A 81 -28.85 9.72 -11.94
CA PRO A 81 -27.73 10.25 -11.17
C PRO A 81 -26.50 9.34 -11.26
N ARG A 82 -25.32 9.96 -11.32
CA ARG A 82 -24.04 9.26 -11.10
C ARG A 82 -23.80 9.05 -9.61
N PHE A 83 -23.21 7.91 -9.26
CA PHE A 83 -22.78 7.62 -7.90
C PHE A 83 -21.26 7.55 -7.90
N LEU A 84 -20.62 8.56 -7.29
CA LEU A 84 -19.20 8.85 -7.45
C LEU A 84 -18.44 8.65 -6.14
N ILE A 85 -17.34 7.89 -6.19
CA ILE A 85 -16.37 7.79 -5.09
C ILE A 85 -15.21 8.75 -5.31
N ARG A 86 -14.62 9.24 -4.22
CA ARG A 86 -13.44 10.11 -4.25
C ARG A 86 -12.26 9.37 -3.62
N PHE A 87 -11.38 8.79 -4.42
CA PHE A 87 -10.17 8.12 -3.93
C PHE A 87 -9.13 9.17 -3.51
N LEU A 88 -8.74 9.17 -2.24
CA LEU A 88 -7.77 10.11 -1.67
C LEU A 88 -6.35 9.82 -2.18
N LEU A 89 -5.71 10.81 -2.79
CA LEU A 89 -4.29 10.81 -3.15
C LEU A 89 -3.44 11.29 -1.96
N ASP A 90 -2.14 10.99 -1.99
CA ASP A 90 -1.21 11.35 -0.92
C ASP A 90 -1.09 12.87 -0.69
N ASP A 91 -1.31 13.67 -1.74
CA ASP A 91 -1.26 15.14 -1.69
C ASP A 91 -2.59 15.80 -1.28
N GLY A 92 -3.60 15.01 -0.90
CA GLY A 92 -4.92 15.49 -0.48
C GLY A 92 -5.91 15.76 -1.61
N ARG A 93 -5.50 15.60 -2.88
CA ARG A 93 -6.42 15.62 -4.03
C ARG A 93 -7.17 14.29 -4.16
N TYR A 94 -8.11 14.24 -5.11
CA TYR A 94 -8.96 13.08 -5.33
C TYR A 94 -9.00 12.64 -6.78
N ILE A 95 -9.13 11.32 -6.97
CA ILE A 95 -9.66 10.74 -8.22
C ILE A 95 -11.16 10.51 -8.03
N ILE A 96 -11.97 11.00 -8.96
CA ILE A 96 -13.43 10.88 -8.94
C ILE A 96 -13.81 9.73 -9.88
N ALA A 97 -14.33 8.63 -9.36
CA ALA A 97 -14.66 7.43 -10.14
C ALA A 97 -16.16 7.09 -10.07
N ASP A 98 -16.72 6.60 -11.17
CA ASP A 98 -18.13 6.22 -11.27
C ASP A 98 -18.34 4.75 -10.87
N ARG A 99 -19.41 4.51 -10.10
CA ARG A 99 -19.76 3.18 -9.59
C ARG A 99 -20.11 2.18 -10.69
N ASP A 100 -20.70 2.62 -11.79
CA ASP A 100 -21.36 1.74 -12.74
C ASP A 100 -20.43 1.27 -13.87
N ASP A 101 -19.45 2.06 -14.29
CA ASP A 101 -18.50 1.71 -15.35
C ASP A 101 -17.03 1.65 -14.89
N GLY A 102 -16.72 2.19 -13.71
CA GLY A 102 -15.36 2.22 -13.16
C GLY A 102 -14.43 3.25 -13.80
N GLU A 103 -14.95 4.10 -14.70
CA GLU A 103 -14.21 5.21 -15.29
C GLU A 103 -14.07 6.38 -14.32
N VAL A 104 -13.15 7.28 -14.62
CA VAL A 104 -12.82 8.45 -13.81
C VAL A 104 -13.06 9.74 -14.56
N PHE A 105 -13.26 10.83 -13.82
CA PHE A 105 -13.29 12.16 -14.39
C PHE A 105 -11.91 12.56 -14.93
N ASP A 106 -11.89 13.24 -16.07
CA ASP A 106 -10.69 13.68 -16.77
C ASP A 106 -10.93 15.07 -17.38
N GLU A 107 -10.03 16.02 -17.10
CA GLU A 107 -10.01 17.34 -17.74
C GLU A 107 -9.41 17.22 -19.15
N ALA A 108 -10.28 17.19 -20.17
CA ALA A 108 -9.82 17.03 -21.53
C ALA A 108 -9.00 18.26 -21.99
N PRO A 109 -7.88 18.07 -22.72
CA PRO A 109 -7.04 19.18 -23.17
C PRO A 109 -7.68 20.01 -24.31
N THR A 110 -8.81 19.56 -24.86
CA THR A 110 -9.57 20.26 -25.89
C THR A 110 -10.25 21.50 -25.33
N TYR A 111 -10.33 22.56 -26.13
CA TYR A 111 -10.99 23.81 -25.75
C TYR A 111 -12.42 23.88 -26.29
N LEU A 112 -13.32 24.36 -25.44
CA LEU A 112 -14.65 24.86 -25.78
C LEU A 112 -14.64 26.40 -25.72
N ASP A 113 -15.79 27.01 -26.01
CA ASP A 113 -16.00 28.46 -25.87
C ASP A 113 -15.47 29.00 -24.55
N ASN A 114 -14.91 30.22 -24.59
CA ASN A 114 -14.34 30.94 -23.45
C ASN A 114 -13.13 30.22 -22.79
N ASN A 115 -12.33 29.49 -23.57
CA ASN A 115 -11.17 28.74 -23.08
C ASN A 115 -11.52 27.74 -21.97
N ASN A 116 -12.70 27.13 -22.05
CA ASN A 116 -13.15 26.11 -21.12
C ASN A 116 -12.69 24.72 -21.58
N HIS A 117 -12.55 23.79 -20.64
CA HIS A 117 -12.25 22.40 -20.93
C HIS A 117 -13.47 21.53 -20.57
N PRO A 118 -13.88 20.57 -21.42
CA PRO A 118 -14.90 19.62 -21.04
C PRO A 118 -14.34 18.65 -19.99
N ILE A 119 -15.15 18.34 -18.96
CA ILE A 119 -14.87 17.19 -18.10
C ILE A 119 -15.48 15.96 -18.77
N ILE A 120 -14.65 14.94 -18.96
CA ILE A 120 -15.04 13.71 -19.64
C ILE A 120 -14.88 12.49 -18.75
N SER A 121 -15.54 11.39 -19.13
CA SER A 121 -15.34 10.05 -18.58
C SER A 121 -14.19 9.35 -19.31
N ARG A 122 -13.25 8.75 -18.57
CA ARG A 122 -12.12 8.03 -19.15
C ARG A 122 -11.59 6.95 -18.21
N HIS A 123 -10.94 5.93 -18.77
CA HIS A 123 -10.11 5.01 -17.99
C HIS A 123 -9.03 5.73 -17.18
N TYR A 124 -8.74 5.22 -15.99
CA TYR A 124 -7.74 5.78 -15.10
C TYR A 124 -6.31 5.58 -15.63
N THR A 125 -5.51 6.66 -15.64
CA THR A 125 -4.11 6.69 -16.06
C THR A 125 -3.16 7.14 -14.94
N GLY A 126 -3.67 7.90 -13.97
CA GLY A 126 -2.86 8.53 -12.92
C GLY A 126 -2.25 9.89 -13.31
N GLU A 127 -2.60 10.40 -14.49
CA GLU A 127 -2.16 11.71 -14.99
C GLU A 127 -2.76 12.89 -14.19
N GLU A 128 -2.11 14.05 -14.23
CA GLU A 128 -2.55 15.25 -13.50
C GLU A 128 -3.97 15.73 -13.88
N ARG A 129 -4.39 15.53 -15.14
CA ARG A 129 -5.73 15.89 -15.62
C ARG A 129 -6.88 15.09 -14.99
N GLN A 130 -6.57 14.01 -14.26
CA GLN A 130 -7.55 13.18 -13.54
C GLN A 130 -7.61 13.50 -12.03
N LYS A 131 -6.85 14.51 -11.57
CA LYS A 131 -6.69 14.85 -10.16
C LYS A 131 -7.43 16.14 -9.83
N PHE A 132 -8.36 16.06 -8.89
CA PHE A 132 -9.22 17.18 -8.50
C PHE A 132 -9.01 17.55 -7.04
N GLU A 133 -8.81 18.84 -6.76
CA GLU A 133 -8.77 19.35 -5.40
C GLU A 133 -10.18 19.74 -4.95
N GLN A 134 -10.65 19.17 -3.83
CA GLN A 134 -11.93 19.54 -3.24
C GLN A 134 -11.74 20.64 -2.19
N VAL A 135 -12.46 21.75 -2.32
CA VAL A 135 -12.44 22.84 -1.36
C VAL A 135 -13.84 23.05 -0.79
N GLY A 136 -13.97 22.87 0.53
CA GLY A 136 -15.21 23.17 1.26
C GLY A 136 -15.42 24.68 1.41
N SER A 137 -16.64 25.13 1.20
CA SER A 137 -17.07 26.53 1.29
C SER A 137 -18.51 26.61 1.84
N GLY A 138 -19.04 27.81 1.93
CA GLY A 138 -20.36 28.08 2.50
C GLY A 138 -20.34 28.25 4.01
N ASP A 139 -21.53 28.28 4.60
CA ASP A 139 -21.71 28.61 6.00
C ASP A 139 -21.68 27.34 6.88
N TYR A 140 -20.59 27.20 7.62
CA TYR A 140 -20.39 26.10 8.56
C TYR A 140 -21.33 26.17 9.77
N ILE A 141 -21.82 27.37 10.12
CA ILE A 141 -22.66 27.60 11.31
C ILE A 141 -24.09 27.11 11.05
N THR A 142 -24.65 27.44 9.88
CA THR A 142 -26.00 27.01 9.50
C THR A 142 -26.04 25.59 8.93
N GLY A 143 -24.88 24.97 8.68
CA GLY A 143 -24.79 23.67 8.02
C GLY A 143 -25.04 23.74 6.52
N GLU A 144 -25.17 24.95 5.94
CA GLU A 144 -25.34 25.18 4.51
C GLU A 144 -24.01 25.12 3.73
N GLN A 145 -23.17 24.15 4.09
CA GLN A 145 -21.87 23.95 3.46
C GLN A 145 -22.06 23.34 2.06
N PHE A 146 -21.18 23.74 1.16
CA PHE A 146 -21.02 23.13 -0.16
C PHE A 146 -19.53 22.95 -0.44
N PHE A 147 -19.20 22.28 -1.53
CA PHE A 147 -17.82 22.18 -1.98
C PHE A 147 -17.71 22.44 -3.47
N GLN A 148 -16.49 22.77 -3.88
CA GLN A 148 -16.10 23.00 -5.25
C GLN A 148 -14.93 22.09 -5.60
N PHE A 149 -14.78 21.76 -6.89
CA PHE A 149 -13.60 21.05 -7.39
C PHE A 149 -12.72 22.01 -8.20
N TYR A 150 -11.42 21.92 -7.96
CA TYR A 150 -10.41 22.73 -8.61
C TYR A 150 -9.38 21.86 -9.33
N THR A 151 -8.83 22.39 -10.42
CA THR A 151 -7.70 21.81 -11.16
C THR A 151 -6.57 22.83 -11.32
N GLN A 152 -5.41 22.38 -11.80
CA GLN A 152 -4.28 23.25 -12.17
C GLN A 152 -3.89 24.24 -11.06
N ASN A 153 -3.68 23.74 -9.83
CA ASN A 153 -3.31 24.56 -8.66
C ASN A 153 -4.31 25.70 -8.35
N LYS A 154 -5.61 25.37 -8.32
CA LYS A 154 -6.73 26.31 -8.05
C LYS A 154 -6.92 27.42 -9.08
N THR A 155 -6.29 27.34 -10.25
CA THR A 155 -6.48 28.33 -11.32
C THR A 155 -7.77 28.10 -12.11
N ARG A 156 -8.36 26.90 -12.00
CA ARG A 156 -9.61 26.53 -12.65
C ARG A 156 -10.57 25.85 -11.69
N VAL A 157 -11.87 26.00 -11.92
CA VAL A 157 -12.95 25.45 -11.10
C VAL A 157 -13.94 24.67 -11.99
N LEU A 158 -14.46 23.57 -11.47
CA LEU A 158 -15.52 22.81 -12.14
C LEU A 158 -16.86 23.56 -12.04
N SER A 159 -17.53 23.72 -13.17
CA SER A 159 -18.76 24.50 -13.31
C SER A 159 -19.73 23.84 -14.28
N ASN A 160 -21.03 23.98 -14.01
CA ASN A 160 -22.07 23.64 -14.98
C ASN A 160 -22.01 24.61 -16.16
N CYS A 161 -22.16 24.11 -17.40
CA CYS A 161 -22.22 24.97 -18.56
C CYS A 161 -23.56 25.75 -18.60
N ARG A 162 -23.51 27.02 -18.17
CA ARG A 162 -24.56 28.06 -18.23
C ARG A 162 -25.84 27.84 -17.43
N ALA A 163 -26.18 26.63 -17.00
CA ALA A 163 -27.49 26.32 -16.42
C ALA A 163 -27.46 25.71 -15.01
N LEU A 164 -28.47 26.06 -14.20
CA LEU A 164 -28.74 25.45 -12.88
C LEU A 164 -29.82 24.36 -12.93
N ASP A 165 -30.85 24.56 -13.77
CA ASP A 165 -32.05 23.70 -13.81
C ASP A 165 -32.39 23.27 -15.24
N SER A 166 -31.37 22.99 -16.05
CA SER A 166 -31.53 22.45 -17.41
C SER A 166 -30.39 21.50 -17.74
N ARG A 167 -30.64 20.54 -18.63
CA ARG A 167 -29.66 19.51 -18.98
C ARG A 167 -28.48 20.13 -19.73
N THR A 168 -27.28 19.97 -19.20
CA THR A 168 -26.05 20.55 -19.76
C THR A 168 -24.84 19.66 -19.48
N ILE A 169 -23.64 20.13 -19.78
CA ILE A 169 -22.36 19.45 -19.51
C ILE A 169 -21.61 20.09 -18.34
N LEU A 170 -20.67 19.32 -17.77
CA LEU A 170 -19.71 19.80 -16.79
C LEU A 170 -18.42 20.30 -17.47
N LEU A 171 -17.93 21.46 -17.04
CA LEU A 171 -16.74 22.11 -17.56
C LEU A 171 -15.71 22.38 -16.46
N SER A 172 -14.44 22.51 -16.83
CA SER A 172 -13.43 23.23 -16.07
C SER A 172 -13.26 24.64 -16.66
N THR A 173 -13.55 25.66 -15.86
CA THR A 173 -13.53 27.07 -16.28
C THR A 173 -12.41 27.82 -15.60
N ALA A 174 -11.78 28.76 -16.32
CA ALA A 174 -10.79 29.66 -15.71
C ALA A 174 -11.44 30.44 -14.56
N LYS A 175 -10.78 30.49 -13.40
CA LYS A 175 -11.29 31.24 -12.27
C LYS A 175 -11.15 32.73 -12.56
N ILE A 176 -12.26 33.46 -12.56
CA ILE A 176 -12.24 34.92 -12.48
C ILE A 176 -12.00 35.24 -11.01
N PHE A 177 -10.78 35.64 -10.65
CA PHE A 177 -10.47 36.12 -9.30
C PHE A 177 -11.40 37.31 -8.99
N PRO A 178 -12.28 37.14 -7.99
CA PRO A 178 -11.90 37.65 -6.68
C PRO A 178 -12.09 36.59 -5.59
N ILE A 179 -11.56 36.92 -4.42
CA ILE A 179 -11.65 36.16 -3.15
C ILE A 179 -13.10 35.78 -2.79
N TYR A 180 -14.09 36.39 -3.44
CA TYR A 180 -15.50 36.01 -3.47
C TYR A 180 -16.01 36.14 -4.91
N PRO A 181 -16.18 35.03 -5.69
CA PRO A 181 -16.87 35.13 -6.96
C PRO A 181 -18.26 35.71 -6.72
N PRO A 182 -18.78 36.58 -7.61
CA PRO A 182 -20.15 37.06 -7.48
C PRO A 182 -21.10 35.87 -7.31
N ALA A 183 -22.14 36.03 -6.48
CA ALA A 183 -23.01 34.92 -6.06
C ALA A 183 -23.52 34.07 -7.25
N SER A 184 -23.70 34.69 -8.42
CA SER A 184 -24.12 34.02 -9.66
C SER A 184 -23.13 32.96 -10.19
N GLU A 185 -21.81 33.17 -10.08
CA GLU A 185 -20.82 32.18 -10.55
C GLU A 185 -20.62 31.06 -9.53
N THR A 186 -20.72 31.39 -8.24
CA THR A 186 -20.66 30.38 -7.16
C THR A 186 -21.80 29.37 -7.29
N GLN A 187 -22.97 29.81 -7.78
CA GLN A 187 -24.12 28.93 -7.94
C GLN A 187 -23.87 27.78 -8.94
N LEU A 188 -23.14 28.03 -10.03
CA LEU A 188 -22.87 27.01 -11.05
C LEU A 188 -21.78 26.01 -10.65
N THR A 189 -21.01 26.31 -9.60
CA THR A 189 -19.83 25.53 -9.17
C THR A 189 -20.02 24.80 -7.84
N ALA A 190 -21.15 25.04 -7.14
CA ALA A 190 -21.38 24.54 -5.79
C ALA A 190 -22.09 23.18 -5.78
N PHE A 191 -21.41 22.17 -5.23
CA PHE A 191 -21.92 20.80 -5.09
C PHE A 191 -22.18 20.42 -3.63
N VAL A 192 -23.15 19.52 -3.43
CA VAL A 192 -23.46 18.86 -2.15
C VAL A 192 -23.58 17.36 -2.33
N ASN A 193 -23.24 16.62 -1.28
CA ASN A 193 -23.47 15.18 -1.19
C ASN A 193 -24.95 14.91 -0.90
N SER A 194 -25.57 13.99 -1.65
CA SER A 194 -26.95 13.53 -1.42
C SER A 194 -26.96 12.04 -1.04
N SER A 195 -27.77 11.21 -1.71
CA SER A 195 -27.82 9.75 -1.53
C SER A 195 -26.47 9.07 -1.80
N PHE A 196 -26.20 7.93 -1.18
CA PHE A 196 -24.96 7.17 -1.41
C PHE A 196 -25.15 5.65 -1.42
N TYR A 197 -24.20 4.96 -2.06
CA TYR A 197 -23.92 3.53 -1.84
C TYR A 197 -22.62 3.37 -1.06
N ALA A 198 -22.54 2.37 -0.17
CA ALA A 198 -21.29 2.04 0.52
C ALA A 198 -20.28 1.42 -0.47
N ALA A 199 -19.00 1.75 -0.29
CA ALA A 199 -17.91 1.07 -0.98
C ALA A 199 -17.65 -0.31 -0.38
N ALA A 200 -17.26 -1.27 -1.20
CA ALA A 200 -16.83 -2.57 -0.74
C ALA A 200 -15.38 -2.47 -0.22
N ILE A 201 -15.21 -2.61 1.09
CA ILE A 201 -13.93 -2.45 1.79
C ILE A 201 -13.63 -3.75 2.56
N PRO A 202 -12.49 -4.41 2.30
CA PRO A 202 -12.10 -5.61 3.04
C PRO A 202 -11.73 -5.27 4.49
N GLN A 203 -11.94 -6.23 5.39
CA GLN A 203 -11.48 -6.12 6.76
C GLN A 203 -9.94 -6.23 6.79
N LEU A 204 -9.29 -5.32 7.53
CA LEU A 204 -7.84 -5.41 7.76
C LEU A 204 -7.53 -6.52 8.78
N PRO A 205 -6.54 -7.38 8.51
CA PRO A 205 -6.11 -8.41 9.45
C PRO A 205 -5.43 -7.79 10.68
N GLN A 206 -5.39 -8.54 11.78
CA GLN A 206 -4.57 -8.19 12.94
C GLN A 206 -3.11 -8.54 12.69
N THR A 207 -2.19 -7.78 13.29
CA THR A 207 -0.76 -8.10 13.23
C THR A 207 -0.41 -9.33 14.06
N SER A 208 0.65 -10.03 13.70
CA SER A 208 1.19 -11.14 14.47
C SER A 208 2.72 -11.10 14.56
N LEU A 209 3.25 -11.71 15.61
CA LEU A 209 4.69 -11.81 15.83
C LEU A 209 5.31 -12.83 14.87
N LEU A 210 6.56 -12.56 14.48
CA LEU A 210 7.35 -13.53 13.71
C LEU A 210 7.88 -14.56 14.70
N GLU A 211 7.72 -15.83 14.39
CA GLU A 211 8.30 -16.91 15.18
C GLU A 211 9.84 -16.90 15.11
N ASN A 212 10.48 -17.56 16.06
CA ASN A 212 11.92 -17.83 15.95
C ASN A 212 12.20 -18.74 14.75
N ILE A 213 13.45 -18.80 14.30
CA ILE A 213 13.84 -19.69 13.20
C ILE A 213 13.55 -21.16 13.59
N PRO A 214 12.82 -21.93 12.76
CA PRO A 214 12.46 -23.31 13.06
C PRO A 214 13.68 -24.20 13.36
N GLU A 215 13.59 -25.00 14.41
CA GLU A 215 14.62 -25.94 14.84
C GLU A 215 14.31 -27.36 14.34
N PRO A 216 15.29 -28.06 13.73
CA PRO A 216 15.11 -29.47 13.39
C PRO A 216 15.09 -30.33 14.67
N THR A 217 14.19 -31.32 14.70
CA THR A 217 13.92 -32.17 15.88
C THR A 217 14.68 -33.49 15.89
N SER A 218 15.25 -33.88 14.75
CA SER A 218 16.05 -35.10 14.57
C SER A 218 17.05 -34.93 13.43
N LEU A 219 17.92 -35.93 13.22
CA LEU A 219 18.91 -35.90 12.15
C LEU A 219 18.27 -35.99 10.75
N ASP A 220 17.14 -36.70 10.65
CA ASP A 220 16.32 -36.86 9.46
C ASP A 220 15.30 -35.74 9.24
N ASP A 221 15.06 -34.88 10.23
CA ASP A 221 14.18 -33.71 10.09
C ASP A 221 14.75 -32.72 9.07
N SER A 222 14.05 -32.59 7.94
CA SER A 222 14.44 -31.70 6.85
C SER A 222 14.11 -30.23 7.11
N GLY A 223 13.41 -29.88 8.19
CA GLY A 223 12.94 -28.54 8.48
C GLY A 223 11.60 -28.19 7.82
N VAL A 224 11.22 -26.91 7.93
CA VAL A 224 9.91 -26.39 7.48
C VAL A 224 10.04 -25.79 6.08
N LEU A 225 9.34 -26.37 5.11
CA LEU A 225 9.32 -25.85 3.74
C LEU A 225 8.49 -24.55 3.63
N PRO A 226 8.77 -23.68 2.64
CA PRO A 226 8.05 -22.40 2.47
C PRO A 226 6.53 -22.51 2.38
N LYS A 227 5.97 -23.62 1.89
CA LYS A 227 4.51 -23.82 1.80
C LYS A 227 3.85 -24.05 3.18
N ASP A 228 4.60 -24.58 4.15
CA ASP A 228 4.13 -24.94 5.49
C ASP A 228 4.55 -23.92 6.56
N ALA A 229 5.42 -22.97 6.21
CA ALA A 229 5.93 -21.94 7.12
C ALA A 229 4.82 -21.05 7.71
N VAL A 230 4.90 -20.70 8.99
CA VAL A 230 3.93 -19.82 9.63
C VAL A 230 4.19 -18.37 9.20
N ARG A 231 3.13 -17.68 8.74
CA ARG A 231 3.20 -16.28 8.31
C ARG A 231 2.88 -15.33 9.46
N ALA A 232 3.70 -14.30 9.62
CA ALA A 232 3.46 -13.18 10.52
C ALA A 232 2.94 -11.97 9.73
N VAL A 233 1.72 -11.51 10.03
CA VAL A 233 1.15 -10.31 9.38
C VAL A 233 1.80 -9.07 10.01
N LYS A 234 2.44 -8.24 9.18
CA LYS A 234 3.18 -7.04 9.61
C LYS A 234 2.55 -5.73 9.17
N GLY A 235 1.76 -5.75 8.12
CA GLY A 235 1.09 -4.57 7.59
C GLY A 235 0.02 -4.93 6.57
N SER A 236 -0.81 -3.96 6.20
CA SER A 236 -1.84 -4.12 5.18
C SER A 236 -2.25 -2.75 4.62
N ALA A 237 -2.55 -2.71 3.32
CA ALA A 237 -3.02 -1.52 2.63
C ALA A 237 -4.32 -1.77 1.86
N LEU A 238 -5.15 -0.73 1.75
CA LEU A 238 -6.35 -0.73 0.91
C LEU A 238 -6.00 -0.09 -0.44
N LEU A 239 -6.07 -0.89 -1.51
CA LEU A 239 -5.76 -0.43 -2.87
C LEU A 239 -7.04 -0.05 -3.61
N PRO A 240 -7.21 1.19 -4.10
CA PRO A 240 -8.30 1.54 -5.01
C PRO A 240 -8.36 0.60 -6.20
N CYS A 241 -9.54 0.11 -6.56
CA CYS A 241 -9.67 -0.87 -7.64
C CYS A 241 -9.21 -0.36 -9.03
N ILE A 242 -9.12 0.96 -9.19
CA ILE A 242 -8.60 1.63 -10.39
C ILE A 242 -7.10 1.42 -10.61
N ILE A 243 -6.31 1.11 -9.57
CA ILE A 243 -4.88 0.81 -9.70
C ILE A 243 -4.60 -0.68 -9.89
N VAL A 244 -5.58 -1.53 -9.60
CA VAL A 244 -5.49 -3.00 -9.66
C VAL A 244 -5.99 -3.51 -11.01
N HIS A 245 -5.14 -4.27 -11.70
CA HIS A 245 -5.50 -5.06 -12.86
C HIS A 245 -5.88 -6.48 -12.41
N ASP A 246 -7.19 -6.75 -12.30
CA ASP A 246 -7.73 -8.09 -12.06
C ASP A 246 -8.57 -8.49 -13.28
N PRO A 247 -8.00 -9.28 -14.22
CA PRO A 247 -8.67 -9.60 -15.48
C PRO A 247 -9.86 -10.56 -15.32
N ASN A 248 -10.07 -11.13 -14.13
CA ASN A 248 -11.20 -12.03 -13.88
C ASN A 248 -12.52 -11.29 -13.64
N LEU A 249 -12.48 -9.96 -13.49
CA LEU A 249 -13.65 -9.12 -13.21
C LEU A 249 -13.74 -7.99 -14.23
N ASN A 250 -14.96 -7.71 -14.71
CA ASN A 250 -15.21 -6.49 -15.47
C ASN A 250 -15.16 -5.25 -14.56
N ASN A 251 -15.07 -4.06 -15.14
CA ASN A 251 -14.91 -2.81 -14.38
C ASN A 251 -16.10 -2.50 -13.45
N SER A 252 -17.33 -2.83 -13.86
CA SER A 252 -18.54 -2.60 -13.06
C SER A 252 -18.52 -3.43 -11.78
N ASP A 253 -18.27 -4.74 -11.91
CA ASP A 253 -18.21 -5.67 -10.78
C ASP A 253 -17.02 -5.35 -9.88
N LYS A 254 -15.87 -5.03 -10.47
CA LYS A 254 -14.69 -4.59 -9.73
C LYS A 254 -14.99 -3.35 -8.89
N MET A 255 -15.64 -2.33 -9.45
CA MET A 255 -15.97 -1.10 -8.74
C MET A 255 -17.04 -1.31 -7.65
N LYS A 256 -18.06 -2.14 -7.92
CA LYS A 256 -19.19 -2.37 -7.00
C LYS A 256 -18.86 -3.30 -5.85
N PHE A 257 -18.11 -4.38 -6.11
CA PHE A 257 -17.89 -5.47 -5.17
C PHE A 257 -16.46 -5.55 -4.65
N ASN A 258 -15.51 -4.88 -5.29
CA ASN A 258 -14.10 -4.83 -4.89
C ASN A 258 -13.52 -3.42 -4.99
N THR A 259 -14.28 -2.42 -4.54
CA THR A 259 -13.89 -0.99 -4.60
C THR A 259 -12.49 -0.74 -4.04
N TYR A 260 -12.15 -1.44 -2.95
CA TYR A 260 -10.79 -1.59 -2.46
C TYR A 260 -10.38 -3.06 -2.43
N TYR A 261 -9.17 -3.34 -2.89
CA TYR A 261 -8.50 -4.62 -2.66
C TYR A 261 -7.65 -4.54 -1.38
N LEU A 262 -7.39 -5.69 -0.77
CA LEU A 262 -6.48 -5.81 0.36
C LEU A 262 -5.10 -6.26 -0.15
N LEU A 263 -4.07 -5.48 0.15
CA LEU A 263 -2.68 -5.90 -0.02
C LEU A 263 -2.08 -6.19 1.37
N GLU A 264 -1.88 -7.46 1.69
CA GLU A 264 -1.25 -7.87 2.95
C GLU A 264 0.27 -7.91 2.79
N TYR A 265 1.00 -7.46 3.82
CA TYR A 265 2.42 -7.69 3.99
C TYR A 265 2.67 -8.69 5.13
N LYS A 266 3.34 -9.79 4.79
CA LYS A 266 3.66 -10.90 5.69
C LYS A 266 5.15 -11.22 5.67
N GLU A 267 5.63 -11.72 6.80
CA GLU A 267 6.98 -12.24 6.95
C GLU A 267 6.95 -13.72 7.37
N TYR A 268 7.89 -14.52 6.87
CA TYR A 268 8.10 -15.89 7.32
C TYR A 268 9.55 -16.33 7.07
N TRP A 269 9.98 -17.42 7.69
CA TRP A 269 11.29 -18.02 7.46
C TRP A 269 11.27 -18.93 6.24
N HIS A 270 11.94 -18.51 5.17
CA HIS A 270 12.04 -19.26 3.92
C HIS A 270 13.30 -20.12 3.94
N GLN A 271 13.12 -21.45 3.96
CA GLN A 271 14.23 -22.39 3.95
C GLN A 271 15.04 -22.26 2.64
N LEU A 272 16.34 -22.03 2.76
CA LEU A 272 17.27 -22.01 1.63
C LEU A 272 17.80 -23.41 1.34
N TRP A 273 18.18 -24.15 2.38
CA TRP A 273 18.70 -25.51 2.30
C TRP A 273 18.60 -26.22 3.65
N SER A 274 18.66 -27.56 3.61
CA SER A 274 18.72 -28.43 4.78
C SER A 274 19.58 -29.64 4.47
N GLN A 275 20.62 -29.89 5.26
CA GLN A 275 21.61 -30.93 4.96
C GLN A 275 22.26 -31.50 6.22
N ILE A 276 22.59 -32.80 6.20
CA ILE A 276 23.51 -33.39 7.18
C ILE A 276 24.93 -33.13 6.71
N ILE A 277 25.70 -32.40 7.52
CA ILE A 277 27.12 -32.12 7.24
C ILE A 277 27.95 -33.04 8.13
N PRO A 278 28.75 -33.96 7.57
CA PRO A 278 29.49 -34.91 8.39
C PRO A 278 30.56 -34.24 9.26
N ALA A 279 31.04 -34.97 10.27
CA ALA A 279 32.09 -34.50 11.17
C ALA A 279 33.34 -34.03 10.41
N HIS A 280 33.87 -32.85 10.79
CA HIS A 280 35.06 -32.22 10.19
C HIS A 280 35.04 -32.06 8.66
N GLN A 281 33.87 -31.96 8.04
CA GLN A 281 33.74 -31.76 6.60
C GLN A 281 33.44 -30.30 6.23
N THR A 282 33.94 -29.92 5.07
CA THR A 282 33.53 -28.70 4.36
C THR A 282 32.59 -29.06 3.23
N VAL A 283 31.47 -28.34 3.09
CA VAL A 283 30.50 -28.52 2.00
C VAL A 283 30.28 -27.22 1.25
N LYS A 284 30.04 -27.34 -0.06
CA LYS A 284 29.61 -26.23 -0.93
C LYS A 284 28.10 -26.25 -1.07
N ILE A 285 27.47 -25.11 -0.83
CA ILE A 285 26.01 -24.96 -0.92
C ILE A 285 25.69 -23.72 -1.74
N GLN A 286 24.77 -23.85 -2.70
CA GLN A 286 24.22 -22.69 -3.41
C GLN A 286 23.01 -22.14 -2.68
N GLU A 287 22.98 -20.82 -2.49
CA GLU A 287 21.89 -20.09 -1.87
C GLU A 287 21.24 -19.17 -2.91
N ARG A 288 19.96 -19.41 -3.21
CA ARG A 288 19.17 -18.59 -4.13
C ARG A 288 18.23 -17.69 -3.35
N THR A 289 18.37 -16.38 -3.53
CA THR A 289 17.62 -15.34 -2.81
C THR A 289 17.23 -14.19 -3.75
N GLY A 290 16.67 -13.11 -3.21
CA GLY A 290 16.13 -12.00 -4.00
C GLY A 290 14.75 -12.32 -4.55
N ILE A 291 14.49 -11.92 -5.81
CA ILE A 291 13.22 -12.15 -6.50
C ILE A 291 13.48 -12.28 -8.01
N SER A 292 12.83 -13.23 -8.68
CA SER A 292 13.00 -13.38 -10.13
C SER A 292 12.29 -12.27 -10.91
N GLU A 293 12.82 -11.93 -12.09
CA GLU A 293 12.21 -10.95 -13.01
C GLU A 293 10.75 -11.25 -13.34
N VAL A 294 10.37 -12.53 -13.52
CA VAL A 294 8.98 -12.94 -13.81
C VAL A 294 8.01 -12.50 -12.70
N VAL A 295 8.42 -12.61 -11.44
CA VAL A 295 7.61 -12.22 -10.29
C VAL A 295 7.53 -10.69 -10.17
N GLN A 296 8.63 -9.97 -10.45
CA GLN A 296 8.63 -8.50 -10.52
C GLN A 296 7.67 -8.01 -11.61
N ASN A 297 7.80 -8.54 -12.83
CA ASN A 297 6.95 -8.18 -13.98
C ASN A 297 5.47 -8.44 -13.69
N SER A 298 5.14 -9.54 -13.00
CA SER A 298 3.77 -9.79 -12.58
C SER A 298 3.26 -8.77 -11.56
N MET A 299 4.08 -8.32 -10.61
CA MET A 299 3.64 -7.27 -9.65
C MET A 299 3.46 -5.92 -10.38
N ILE A 300 4.30 -5.65 -11.37
CA ILE A 300 4.22 -4.45 -12.21
C ILE A 300 2.92 -4.46 -13.02
N GLU A 301 2.59 -5.55 -13.70
CA GLU A 301 1.37 -5.66 -14.49
C GLU A 301 0.11 -5.44 -13.64
N ASP A 302 0.03 -6.16 -12.52
CA ASP A 302 -1.16 -6.19 -11.68
C ASP A 302 -1.34 -4.87 -10.89
N LEU A 303 -0.26 -4.30 -10.37
CA LEU A 303 -0.32 -3.21 -9.37
C LEU A 303 0.46 -1.95 -9.75
N ASN A 304 1.22 -1.96 -10.85
CA ASN A 304 2.21 -0.93 -11.15
C ASN A 304 3.21 -0.73 -9.99
N MET A 305 3.59 -1.82 -9.33
CA MET A 305 4.49 -1.83 -8.17
C MET A 305 5.58 -2.88 -8.35
N TYR A 306 6.75 -2.66 -7.74
CA TYR A 306 7.83 -3.66 -7.68
C TYR A 306 8.74 -3.43 -6.48
N ILE A 307 9.65 -4.36 -6.22
CA ILE A 307 10.61 -4.29 -5.11
C ILE A 307 11.94 -3.71 -5.60
N GLY A 308 12.39 -2.60 -5.02
CA GLY A 308 13.72 -2.02 -5.26
C GLY A 308 14.84 -2.88 -4.66
N ALA A 309 16.07 -2.72 -5.14
CA ALA A 309 17.22 -3.51 -4.69
C ALA A 309 17.56 -3.31 -3.19
N ASP A 310 17.05 -2.24 -2.57
CA ASP A 310 17.08 -1.98 -1.12
C ASP A 310 15.95 -2.70 -0.33
N PHE A 311 15.09 -3.45 -1.02
CA PHE A 311 13.84 -4.06 -0.58
C PHE A 311 12.71 -3.06 -0.25
N GLY A 312 12.85 -1.80 -0.66
CA GLY A 312 11.78 -0.80 -0.60
C GLY A 312 10.75 -0.99 -1.72
N MET A 313 9.59 -0.36 -1.55
CA MET A 313 8.52 -0.39 -2.56
C MET A 313 8.74 0.70 -3.62
N TYR A 314 8.69 0.34 -4.90
CA TYR A 314 8.70 1.29 -6.01
C TYR A 314 7.34 1.27 -6.73
N PHE A 315 6.92 2.43 -7.23
CA PHE A 315 5.60 2.64 -7.84
C PHE A 315 5.73 3.32 -9.22
N TYR A 316 5.07 2.77 -10.23
CA TYR A 316 4.88 3.43 -11.52
C TYR A 316 3.68 4.39 -11.50
N LEU A 317 3.47 5.14 -12.60
CA LEU A 317 2.53 6.26 -12.69
C LEU A 317 1.14 5.96 -12.11
N ARG A 318 0.49 4.86 -12.54
CA ARG A 318 -0.86 4.45 -12.11
C ARG A 318 -1.03 4.39 -10.58
N SER A 319 -0.06 3.89 -9.85
CA SER A 319 -0.12 3.73 -8.39
C SER A 319 0.65 4.79 -7.60
N SER A 320 1.42 5.64 -8.29
CA SER A 320 2.34 6.61 -7.70
C SER A 320 1.67 7.66 -6.80
N GLY A 321 0.41 7.99 -7.05
CA GLY A 321 -0.38 8.95 -6.26
C GLY A 321 -0.86 8.43 -4.90
N PHE A 322 -0.64 7.15 -4.61
CA PHE A 322 -1.05 6.48 -3.37
C PHE A 322 0.13 5.86 -2.59
N LYS A 323 1.37 6.09 -3.05
CA LYS A 323 2.57 5.40 -2.57
C LYS A 323 2.82 5.59 -1.08
N GLU A 324 2.57 6.76 -0.51
CA GLU A 324 2.79 7.06 0.90
C GLU A 324 1.74 6.40 1.79
N GLN A 325 0.47 6.47 1.41
CA GLN A 325 -0.60 5.76 2.11
C GLN A 325 -0.37 4.25 2.11
N ILE A 326 -0.02 3.68 0.94
CA ILE A 326 0.24 2.25 0.78
C ILE A 326 1.43 1.82 1.65
N THR A 327 2.57 2.50 1.54
CA THR A 327 3.78 2.15 2.31
C THR A 327 3.60 2.29 3.82
N ARG A 328 2.87 3.32 4.26
CA ARG A 328 2.50 3.49 5.67
C ARG A 328 1.63 2.35 6.18
N GLY A 329 0.66 1.89 5.38
CA GLY A 329 -0.19 0.74 5.74
C GLY A 329 0.58 -0.59 5.75
N LEU A 330 1.48 -0.78 4.79
CA LEU A 330 2.30 -2.00 4.69
C LEU A 330 3.44 -2.04 5.72
N ASN A 331 3.75 -0.94 6.41
CA ASN A 331 4.96 -0.80 7.24
C ASN A 331 6.25 -1.16 6.46
N ARG A 332 6.30 -0.77 5.17
CA ARG A 332 7.45 -0.95 4.30
C ARG A 332 7.89 0.40 3.73
N PRO A 333 9.20 0.71 3.68
CA PRO A 333 9.66 2.00 3.18
C PRO A 333 9.47 2.10 1.66
N LEU A 334 9.40 3.34 1.17
CA LEU A 334 9.61 3.64 -0.24
C LEU A 334 11.06 3.30 -0.62
N SER A 335 11.25 2.70 -1.79
CA SER A 335 12.59 2.47 -2.35
C SER A 335 13.30 3.81 -2.59
N GLN A 336 14.58 3.86 -2.26
CA GLN A 336 15.47 4.99 -2.55
C GLN A 336 16.31 4.77 -3.82
N THR A 337 16.15 3.62 -4.48
CA THR A 337 16.86 3.27 -5.71
C THR A 337 15.90 2.92 -6.84
N PRO A 338 16.20 3.31 -8.10
CA PRO A 338 15.48 2.81 -9.28
C PRO A 338 15.92 1.39 -9.68
N THR A 339 17.00 0.84 -9.10
CA THR A 339 17.45 -0.51 -9.40
C THR A 339 16.44 -1.52 -8.86
N GLN A 340 15.93 -2.40 -9.72
CA GLN A 340 15.03 -3.48 -9.30
C GLN A 340 15.79 -4.54 -8.50
N LEU A 341 15.15 -5.12 -7.48
CA LEU A 341 15.68 -6.33 -6.85
C LEU A 341 15.66 -7.47 -7.88
N GLY A 342 16.82 -8.09 -8.11
CA GLY A 342 16.95 -9.21 -9.03
C GLY A 342 17.14 -10.54 -8.30
N GLU A 343 17.31 -11.59 -9.09
CA GLU A 343 17.67 -12.90 -8.57
C GLU A 343 19.15 -12.95 -8.18
N ARG A 344 19.43 -13.50 -6.99
CA ARG A 344 20.78 -13.63 -6.45
C ARG A 344 21.10 -15.11 -6.23
N VAL A 345 22.23 -15.56 -6.75
CA VAL A 345 22.75 -16.92 -6.57
C VAL A 345 24.18 -16.82 -6.03
N GLU A 346 24.37 -17.28 -4.80
CA GLU A 346 25.65 -17.30 -4.10
C GLU A 346 26.09 -18.75 -3.86
N GLU A 347 27.39 -19.00 -3.85
CA GLU A 347 28.00 -20.25 -3.40
C GLU A 347 28.72 -19.99 -2.08
N MET A 348 28.34 -20.76 -1.06
CA MET A 348 28.88 -20.69 0.29
C MET A 348 29.62 -22.00 0.62
N GLU A 349 30.81 -21.89 1.23
CA GLU A 349 31.51 -23.04 1.82
C GLU A 349 31.35 -23.00 3.34
N TYR A 350 30.80 -24.08 3.90
CA TYR A 350 30.55 -24.24 5.32
C TYR A 350 31.38 -25.38 5.89
N TYR A 351 31.96 -25.18 7.08
CA TYR A 351 32.74 -26.20 7.81
C TYR A 351 32.04 -26.59 9.11
N ASN A 352 31.81 -27.90 9.28
CA ASN A 352 31.36 -28.48 10.56
C ASN A 352 32.58 -28.84 11.42
N SER A 353 32.77 -28.11 12.52
CA SER A 353 33.89 -28.33 13.45
C SER A 353 33.65 -29.42 14.49
N ASN A 354 32.45 -30.02 14.52
CA ASN A 354 32.07 -31.05 15.48
C ASN A 354 32.62 -32.43 15.09
N ASP A 355 32.82 -33.28 16.09
CA ASP A 355 33.26 -34.68 15.95
C ASP A 355 32.11 -35.64 15.59
N LEU A 356 30.94 -35.09 15.20
CA LEU A 356 29.73 -35.83 14.88
C LEU A 356 29.01 -35.23 13.67
N ASP A 357 28.19 -36.04 13.02
CA ASP A 357 27.33 -35.63 11.91
C ASP A 357 26.16 -34.79 12.43
N VAL A 358 25.96 -33.60 11.87
CA VAL A 358 24.97 -32.63 12.34
C VAL A 358 24.01 -32.29 11.21
N ARG A 359 22.70 -32.30 11.50
CA ARG A 359 21.68 -31.70 10.63
C ARG A 359 21.75 -30.19 10.78
N TYR A 360 22.05 -29.48 9.70
CA TYR A 360 21.95 -28.03 9.62
C TYR A 360 20.81 -27.61 8.68
N VAL A 361 20.12 -26.54 9.03
CA VAL A 361 19.10 -25.92 8.18
C VAL A 361 19.27 -24.41 8.21
N LYS A 362 19.22 -23.76 7.04
CA LYS A 362 19.31 -22.30 6.92
C LYS A 362 18.01 -21.71 6.39
N HIS A 363 17.58 -20.63 7.02
CA HIS A 363 16.43 -19.84 6.58
C HIS A 363 16.84 -18.39 6.35
N ALA A 364 16.19 -17.74 5.39
CA ALA A 364 16.24 -16.29 5.21
C ALA A 364 14.85 -15.69 5.38
N LEU A 365 14.78 -14.42 5.74
CA LEU A 365 13.51 -13.72 5.92
C LEU A 365 12.83 -13.51 4.56
N ALA A 366 11.68 -14.13 4.34
CA ALA A 366 10.83 -13.83 3.19
C ALA A 366 9.89 -12.67 3.47
N ARG A 367 9.80 -11.76 2.50
CA ARG A 367 8.86 -10.65 2.45
C ARG A 367 7.76 -10.98 1.44
N GLU A 368 6.58 -11.35 1.94
CA GLU A 368 5.45 -11.81 1.14
C GLU A 368 4.39 -10.72 1.02
N PHE A 369 3.96 -10.46 -0.21
CA PHE A 369 2.86 -9.57 -0.53
C PHE A 369 1.71 -10.39 -1.12
N THR A 370 0.50 -10.24 -0.57
CA THR A 370 -0.67 -10.99 -1.01
C THR A 370 -1.79 -10.03 -1.37
N LEU A 371 -2.25 -10.09 -2.63
CA LEU A 371 -3.42 -9.35 -3.09
C LEU A 371 -4.68 -10.19 -2.87
N LYS A 372 -5.67 -9.65 -2.17
CA LYS A 372 -6.97 -10.29 -1.93
C LYS A 372 -8.13 -9.40 -2.37
N ARG A 373 -9.18 -10.07 -2.86
CA ARG A 373 -10.51 -9.50 -3.07
C ARG A 373 -11.23 -9.28 -1.74
N VAL A 374 -12.36 -8.57 -1.76
CA VAL A 374 -13.17 -8.27 -0.58
C VAL A 374 -13.72 -9.54 0.10
N ASN A 375 -14.02 -10.58 -0.69
CA ASN A 375 -14.46 -11.88 -0.20
C ASN A 375 -13.34 -12.75 0.41
N GLY A 376 -12.09 -12.27 0.44
CA GLY A 376 -10.93 -12.98 0.95
C GLY A 376 -10.20 -13.87 -0.06
N GLU A 377 -10.69 -13.98 -1.29
CA GLU A 377 -10.04 -14.75 -2.35
C GLU A 377 -8.67 -14.15 -2.68
N ILE A 378 -7.66 -15.02 -2.76
CA ILE A 378 -6.29 -14.61 -3.12
C ILE A 378 -6.21 -14.48 -4.64
N VAL A 379 -5.86 -13.28 -5.10
CA VAL A 379 -5.62 -13.00 -6.52
C VAL A 379 -4.21 -13.45 -6.90
N LYS A 380 -3.19 -13.03 -6.13
CA LYS A 380 -1.79 -13.39 -6.36
C LYS A 380 -0.91 -13.18 -5.12
N ASN A 381 0.23 -13.87 -5.09
CA ASN A 381 1.30 -13.71 -4.11
C ASN A 381 2.61 -13.35 -4.80
N TRP A 382 3.42 -12.49 -4.17
CA TRP A 382 4.78 -12.19 -4.59
C TRP A 382 5.71 -12.28 -3.38
N VAL A 383 6.86 -12.93 -3.52
CA VAL A 383 7.81 -13.17 -2.44
C VAL A 383 9.19 -12.67 -2.84
N ALA A 384 9.78 -11.82 -1.99
CA ALA A 384 11.19 -11.45 -2.06
C ALA A 384 11.94 -12.06 -0.87
N VAL A 385 13.00 -12.83 -1.11
CA VAL A 385 13.80 -13.48 -0.07
C VAL A 385 14.96 -12.56 0.30
N ASP A 386 14.92 -11.99 1.50
CA ASP A 386 15.90 -11.02 2.00
C ASP A 386 17.12 -11.71 2.59
N TYR A 387 18.14 -11.90 1.75
CA TYR A 387 19.42 -12.50 2.13
C TYR A 387 20.19 -11.72 3.21
N ARG A 388 19.79 -10.46 3.48
CA ARG A 388 20.45 -9.64 4.51
C ARG A 388 20.03 -10.04 5.93
N MET A 389 18.98 -10.85 6.10
CA MET A 389 18.50 -11.35 7.38
C MET A 389 18.29 -12.87 7.30
N ALA A 390 19.25 -13.63 7.82
CA ALA A 390 19.23 -15.09 7.75
C ALA A 390 19.83 -15.72 9.01
N GLY A 391 19.51 -16.97 9.28
CA GLY A 391 20.09 -17.71 10.40
C GLY A 391 20.04 -19.22 10.19
N ILE A 392 20.81 -19.93 11.02
CA ILE A 392 20.99 -21.38 10.96
C ILE A 392 20.49 -22.00 12.26
N GLN A 393 19.88 -23.17 12.16
CA GLN A 393 19.56 -24.05 13.29
C GLN A 393 20.14 -25.44 13.04
N SER A 394 20.31 -26.25 14.10
CA SER A 394 20.87 -27.59 13.97
C SER A 394 20.30 -28.63 14.93
N TYR A 395 20.47 -29.90 14.56
CA TYR A 395 20.28 -31.07 15.42
C TYR A 395 21.52 -31.99 15.38
N PRO A 396 22.12 -32.34 16.54
CA PRO A 396 21.85 -31.78 17.87
C PRO A 396 22.05 -30.25 17.92
N ASN A 397 21.42 -29.59 18.90
CA ASN A 397 21.47 -28.14 19.06
C ASN A 397 22.54 -27.74 20.11
N ALA A 398 22.85 -26.45 20.22
CA ALA A 398 23.67 -25.91 21.30
C ALA A 398 23.07 -26.24 22.68
N PRO A 399 23.87 -26.49 23.72
CA PRO A 399 25.34 -26.39 23.77
C PRO A 399 26.08 -27.67 23.35
N ILE A 400 25.41 -28.68 22.77
CA ILE A 400 26.02 -29.97 22.42
C ILE A 400 26.99 -29.81 21.23
N THR A 401 26.60 -29.02 20.24
CA THR A 401 27.38 -28.75 19.03
C THR A 401 27.94 -27.34 19.02
N ASN A 402 29.17 -27.19 18.53
CA ASN A 402 29.73 -25.91 18.12
C ASN A 402 29.01 -25.36 16.87
N PRO A 403 28.87 -24.04 16.75
CA PRO A 403 28.22 -23.40 15.60
C PRO A 403 28.92 -23.66 14.26
N LEU A 404 28.16 -23.64 13.17
CA LEU A 404 28.68 -23.79 11.81
C LEU A 404 29.50 -22.55 11.39
N THR A 405 30.61 -22.77 10.69
CA THR A 405 31.50 -21.68 10.22
C THR A 405 31.41 -21.51 8.71
N LEU A 406 31.13 -20.30 8.24
CA LEU A 406 31.27 -19.91 6.83
C LEU A 406 32.74 -19.63 6.53
N THR A 407 33.36 -20.44 5.69
CA THR A 407 34.79 -20.34 5.35
C THR A 407 35.03 -19.60 4.03
N LYS A 408 34.06 -19.61 3.12
CA LYS A 408 34.14 -18.91 1.83
C LYS A 408 32.76 -18.46 1.34
N HIS A 409 32.71 -17.29 0.70
CA HIS A 409 31.51 -16.72 0.12
C HIS A 409 31.84 -16.20 -1.29
N THR A 410 31.12 -16.69 -2.30
CA THR A 410 31.24 -16.23 -3.69
C THR A 410 29.87 -15.87 -4.27
N ILE A 411 29.74 -14.72 -4.93
CA ILE A 411 28.54 -14.37 -5.72
C ILE A 411 28.70 -14.98 -7.11
N ILE A 412 27.87 -15.97 -7.45
CA ILE A 412 27.96 -16.68 -8.73
C ILE A 412 27.18 -15.93 -9.82
N ARG A 413 25.99 -15.44 -9.49
CA ARG A 413 25.14 -14.68 -10.41
C ARG A 413 24.32 -13.65 -9.65
N CYS A 414 24.31 -12.42 -10.14
CA CYS A 414 23.45 -11.34 -9.69
C CYS A 414 23.13 -10.46 -10.90
N GLU A 415 21.87 -10.07 -11.08
CA GLU A 415 21.43 -9.29 -12.25
C GLU A 415 21.91 -7.83 -12.23
N ASN A 416 22.34 -7.35 -11.07
CA ASN A 416 22.85 -5.99 -10.90
C ASN A 416 23.97 -5.93 -9.85
N SER A 417 24.66 -4.79 -9.79
CA SER A 417 25.77 -4.52 -8.89
C SER A 417 25.39 -3.77 -7.61
N TYR A 418 24.10 -3.63 -7.28
CA TYR A 418 23.64 -2.84 -6.13
C TYR A 418 24.25 -3.34 -4.81
N ASP A 419 24.33 -4.66 -4.64
CA ASP A 419 25.07 -5.31 -3.55
C ASP A 419 26.09 -6.30 -4.12
N GLY A 420 27.29 -5.82 -4.41
CA GLY A 420 28.44 -6.65 -4.79
C GLY A 420 29.26 -7.16 -3.60
N HIS A 421 28.81 -6.94 -2.36
CA HIS A 421 29.60 -7.23 -1.16
C HIS A 421 29.47 -8.69 -0.73
N ILE A 422 30.58 -9.26 -0.27
CA ILE A 422 30.64 -10.57 0.40
C ILE A 422 31.01 -10.42 1.88
N PHE A 423 30.68 -11.42 2.68
CA PHE A 423 31.11 -11.50 4.07
C PHE A 423 32.63 -11.65 4.15
N LYS A 424 33.26 -10.98 5.11
CA LYS A 424 34.63 -11.34 5.50
C LYS A 424 34.59 -12.70 6.18
N THR A 425 35.36 -13.65 5.66
CA THR A 425 35.45 -15.00 6.23
C THR A 425 36.75 -15.19 7.04
N PRO A 426 36.75 -16.07 8.06
CA PRO A 426 35.62 -16.88 8.53
C PRO A 426 34.55 -16.08 9.30
N LEU A 427 33.29 -16.48 9.16
CA LEU A 427 32.14 -15.95 9.93
C LEU A 427 31.40 -17.09 10.63
N ILE A 428 31.08 -16.93 11.91
CA ILE A 428 30.42 -17.96 12.74
C ILE A 428 28.91 -17.71 12.77
N PHE A 429 28.11 -18.72 12.43
CA PHE A 429 26.65 -18.67 12.50
C PHE A 429 26.16 -19.36 13.78
N LYS A 430 25.93 -18.61 14.86
CA LYS A 430 25.37 -19.18 16.10
C LYS A 430 23.91 -19.62 15.88
N ASN A 431 23.56 -20.76 16.48
CA ASN A 431 22.23 -21.35 16.33
C ASN A 431 21.13 -20.38 16.79
N GLY A 432 20.13 -20.19 15.91
CA GLY A 432 18.98 -19.31 16.14
C GLY A 432 19.28 -17.80 16.08
N GLU A 433 20.55 -17.39 15.99
CA GLU A 433 20.94 -15.99 15.84
C GLU A 433 20.72 -15.53 14.40
N VAL A 434 20.03 -14.40 14.23
CA VAL A 434 19.85 -13.78 12.92
C VAL A 434 21.09 -12.96 12.60
N ILE A 435 21.84 -13.36 11.58
CA ILE A 435 22.92 -12.58 11.02
C ILE A 435 22.32 -11.48 10.13
N VAL A 436 22.70 -10.23 10.42
CA VAL A 436 22.28 -9.06 9.65
C VAL A 436 23.46 -8.57 8.82
N LYS A 437 23.39 -8.73 7.49
CA LYS A 437 24.54 -8.49 6.59
C LYS A 437 25.19 -7.11 6.76
N THR A 438 24.40 -6.07 7.00
CA THR A 438 24.90 -4.69 7.17
C THR A 438 25.61 -4.44 8.50
N ASN A 439 25.47 -5.35 9.47
CA ASN A 439 26.13 -5.28 10.78
C ASN A 439 27.44 -6.09 10.82
N GLU A 440 27.71 -6.89 9.79
CA GLU A 440 28.93 -7.70 9.66
C GLU A 440 30.02 -6.95 8.87
N GLU A 441 31.27 -7.40 9.01
CA GLU A 441 32.37 -6.89 8.18
C GLU A 441 32.27 -7.46 6.75
N LEU A 442 32.25 -6.58 5.75
CA LEU A 442 32.08 -6.93 4.34
C LEU A 442 33.33 -6.62 3.49
N ILE A 443 33.41 -7.24 2.32
CA ILE A 443 34.43 -7.00 1.29
C ILE A 443 33.73 -6.69 -0.05
N PRO A 444 33.99 -5.53 -0.68
CA PRO A 444 34.68 -4.35 -0.12
C PRO A 444 33.98 -3.82 1.14
N LYS A 445 34.73 -3.13 2.02
CA LYS A 445 34.17 -2.54 3.25
C LYS A 445 33.15 -1.45 2.92
N ILE A 446 32.06 -1.42 3.68
CA ILE A 446 31.03 -0.37 3.64
C ILE A 446 31.24 0.62 4.80
N ASN A 447 30.62 1.80 4.71
CA ASN A 447 30.69 2.86 5.73
C ASN A 447 32.13 3.31 6.07
N GLN A 448 33.00 3.38 5.05
CA GLN A 448 34.38 3.85 5.18
C GLN A 448 34.53 5.37 5.15
#